data_AF-A0A9D5P493-F1
#
_entry.id   AF-A0A9D5P493-F1
#
_cell.length_a   1.000
_cell.length_b   1.000
_cell.length_c   1.000
_cell.angle_alpha   90.00
_cell.angle_beta   90.00
_cell.angle_gamma   90.00
#
_symmetry.space_group_name_H-M   'P 1'
#
loop_
_entity.id
_entity.type
_entity.pdbx_description
1 polymer ?
#
loop_
_entity_poly.entity_id
_entity_poly.type
_entity_poly.pdbx_seq_one_letter_code
_entity_poly.pdbx_strand_id
1 'polypeptide(L)'
;MPDYKFLGKDYDTLIAVDVVCKSVPSPLVFQRYIEYKKQREGQISDIVFRDKKRGFLYCTMAHYASHEDRQLSNDVYRRGSESDEWLRLFLSGKISRRSCMSCSYQTQERVGDFTLGDIWETGHTELDDNKGSTLVHVWTEKGKTFLDSIKPNIRSIEYPIEKSRGAERTNTLKVQPNREKLFEDANNMVAEAFIAKYAPYTAKVRMKQFGRYVMWKLHLHNMVRHVKHLLIHR
;
A
#
# COMPACT_ATOMS: atom_id res chain seq x y z
N MET A 1 13.90 -18.16 -20.87
CA MET A 1 12.73 -17.69 -20.11
C MET A 1 12.87 -18.21 -18.69
N PRO A 2 12.41 -17.51 -17.64
CA PRO A 2 12.67 -17.96 -16.28
C PRO A 2 11.85 -19.23 -16.02
N ASP A 3 12.52 -20.38 -15.99
CA ASP A 3 11.91 -21.65 -15.61
C ASP A 3 11.42 -21.54 -14.15
N TYR A 4 10.11 -21.67 -13.93
CA TYR A 4 9.56 -21.67 -12.58
C TYR A 4 10.15 -22.85 -11.79
N LYS A 5 10.91 -22.53 -10.75
CA LYS A 5 11.68 -23.52 -9.96
C LYS A 5 10.86 -24.72 -9.49
N PHE A 6 9.58 -24.52 -9.17
CA PHE A 6 8.67 -25.60 -8.75
C PHE A 6 8.02 -26.35 -9.91
N LEU A 7 7.59 -25.64 -10.96
CA LEU A 7 6.84 -26.24 -12.07
C LEU A 7 7.73 -27.03 -13.03
N GLY A 8 9.03 -26.71 -13.08
CA GLY A 8 10.04 -27.41 -13.87
C GLY A 8 9.92 -27.22 -15.38
N LYS A 9 8.90 -26.50 -15.86
CA LYS A 9 8.68 -26.09 -17.25
C LYS A 9 7.69 -24.92 -17.32
N ASP A 10 7.65 -24.26 -18.46
CA ASP A 10 6.59 -23.29 -18.77
C ASP A 10 5.32 -24.00 -19.30
N TYR A 11 4.17 -23.37 -19.09
CA TYR A 11 2.86 -23.85 -19.55
C TYR A 11 2.13 -22.73 -20.30
N ASP A 12 1.67 -23.04 -21.51
CA ASP A 12 0.96 -22.06 -22.37
C ASP A 12 -0.37 -21.60 -21.77
N THR A 13 -1.00 -22.45 -20.95
CA THR A 13 -2.28 -22.17 -20.28
C THR A 13 -2.11 -21.46 -18.93
N LEU A 14 -0.87 -21.12 -18.54
CA LEU A 14 -0.57 -20.46 -17.27
C LEU A 14 -0.07 -19.03 -17.54
N ILE A 15 -0.77 -18.06 -16.95
CA ILE A 15 -0.33 -16.67 -16.86
C ILE A 15 0.11 -16.40 -15.42
N ALA A 16 1.37 -16.04 -15.23
CA ALA A 16 1.89 -15.63 -13.94
C ALA A 16 1.82 -14.11 -13.78
N VAL A 17 1.16 -13.68 -12.70
CA VAL A 17 1.01 -12.27 -12.36
C VAL A 17 1.63 -12.02 -11.00
N ASP A 18 2.58 -11.10 -10.93
CA ASP A 18 3.12 -10.60 -9.67
C ASP A 18 2.62 -9.17 -9.37
N VAL A 19 2.72 -8.77 -8.10
CA VAL A 19 2.31 -7.43 -7.65
C VAL A 19 3.51 -6.68 -7.09
N VAL A 20 3.56 -5.37 -7.37
CA VAL A 20 4.55 -4.49 -6.76
C VAL A 20 4.41 -4.57 -5.23
N CYS A 21 5.50 -4.94 -4.57
CA CYS A 21 5.55 -5.12 -3.13
C CYS A 21 6.62 -4.20 -2.53
N LYS A 22 6.22 -3.36 -1.59
CA LYS A 22 7.16 -2.55 -0.80
C LYS A 22 7.87 -3.40 0.25
N SER A 23 7.10 -4.09 1.09
CA SER A 23 7.56 -5.05 2.09
C SER A 23 6.38 -5.66 2.82
N VAL A 24 6.65 -6.67 3.64
CA VAL A 24 5.64 -7.30 4.49
C VAL A 24 5.91 -6.97 5.96
N PRO A 25 4.94 -6.39 6.69
CA PRO A 25 5.09 -6.06 8.10
C PRO A 25 5.03 -7.29 9.01
N SER A 26 5.53 -7.13 10.23
CA SER A 26 5.52 -8.15 11.28
C SER A 26 4.10 -8.45 11.77
N PRO A 27 3.67 -9.73 11.79
CA PRO A 27 2.39 -10.10 12.37
C PRO A 27 2.35 -9.85 13.88
N LEU A 28 3.47 -10.01 14.59
CA LEU A 28 3.59 -9.69 16.01
C LEU A 28 3.24 -8.22 16.29
N VAL A 29 3.78 -7.30 15.50
CA VAL A 29 3.50 -5.86 15.71
C VAL A 29 2.06 -5.52 15.33
N PHE A 30 1.50 -6.20 14.31
CA PHE A 30 0.08 -6.06 14.00
C PHE A 30 -0.80 -6.56 15.15
N GLN A 31 -0.46 -7.69 15.78
CA GLN A 31 -1.18 -8.18 16.96
C GLN A 31 -1.18 -7.14 18.10
N ARG A 32 -0.02 -6.55 18.42
CA ARG A 32 0.07 -5.46 19.42
C ARG A 32 -0.79 -4.26 19.05
N TYR A 33 -0.83 -3.90 17.77
CA TYR A 33 -1.70 -2.84 17.30
C TYR A 33 -3.18 -3.18 17.53
N ILE A 34 -3.63 -4.39 17.20
CA ILE A 34 -5.02 -4.81 17.43
C ILE A 34 -5.37 -4.85 18.92
N GLU A 35 -4.48 -5.37 19.77
CA GLU A 35 -4.66 -5.35 21.23
C GLU A 35 -4.86 -3.92 21.75
N TYR A 36 -4.00 -2.99 21.34
CA TYR A 36 -4.11 -1.57 21.69
C TYR A 36 -5.41 -0.94 21.17
N LYS A 37 -5.83 -1.28 19.94
CA LYS A 37 -7.03 -0.73 19.32
C LYS A 37 -8.32 -1.22 19.97
N LYS A 38 -8.41 -2.52 20.29
CA LYS A 38 -9.59 -3.09 20.95
C LYS A 38 -9.89 -2.46 22.31
N GLN A 39 -8.84 -2.08 23.05
CA GLN A 39 -9.00 -1.38 24.33
C GLN A 39 -9.62 0.03 24.20
N ARG A 40 -9.53 0.65 23.00
CA ARG A 40 -9.96 2.04 22.75
C ARG A 40 -11.20 2.16 21.89
N GLU A 41 -11.38 1.21 20.98
CA GLU A 41 -12.41 1.24 19.93
C GLU A 41 -13.45 0.13 20.13
N GLY A 42 -13.23 -0.78 21.09
CA GLY A 42 -14.10 -1.91 21.36
C GLY A 42 -13.87 -3.07 20.37
N GLN A 43 -14.95 -3.63 19.86
CA GLN A 43 -14.88 -4.76 18.93
C GLN A 43 -14.33 -4.32 17.57
N ILE A 44 -13.36 -5.08 17.07
CA ILE A 44 -12.80 -4.94 15.72
C ILE A 44 -12.77 -6.32 15.10
N SER A 45 -13.50 -6.52 14.01
CA SER A 45 -13.57 -7.80 13.29
C SER A 45 -13.24 -7.67 11.80
N ASP A 46 -13.30 -6.47 11.21
CA ASP A 46 -12.94 -6.23 9.81
C ASP A 46 -12.08 -4.96 9.72
N ILE A 47 -11.04 -5.01 8.88
CA ILE A 47 -10.05 -3.95 8.71
C ILE A 47 -9.75 -3.78 7.23
N VAL A 48 -9.86 -2.54 6.77
CA VAL A 48 -9.46 -2.15 5.42
C VAL A 48 -8.20 -1.31 5.52
N PHE A 49 -7.05 -1.89 5.16
CA PHE A 49 -5.73 -1.23 5.24
C PHE A 49 -5.58 -0.02 4.31
N ARG A 50 -6.33 -0.01 3.20
CA ARG A 50 -6.31 1.04 2.17
C ARG A 50 -7.74 1.36 1.71
N ASP A 51 -8.50 1.97 2.59
CA ASP A 51 -9.84 2.46 2.29
C ASP A 51 -9.74 3.79 1.49
N LYS A 52 -10.53 3.89 0.42
CA LYS A 52 -10.54 5.00 -0.54
C LYS A 52 -11.74 5.95 -0.40
N LYS A 53 -12.53 5.89 0.70
CA LYS A 53 -13.65 6.81 1.01
C LYS A 53 -13.23 8.28 1.00
N ARG A 54 -11.94 8.56 1.29
CA ARG A 54 -11.35 9.90 1.21
C ARG A 54 -10.50 10.16 -0.05
N GLY A 55 -10.63 9.30 -1.06
CA GLY A 55 -9.89 9.36 -2.32
C GLY A 55 -8.54 8.65 -2.29
N PHE A 56 -7.99 8.38 -3.47
CA PHE A 56 -6.74 7.63 -3.62
C PHE A 56 -5.53 8.34 -2.98
N LEU A 57 -5.45 9.67 -3.11
CA LEU A 57 -4.37 10.48 -2.54
C LEU A 57 -4.43 10.61 -1.00
N TYR A 58 -5.57 10.27 -0.40
CA TYR A 58 -5.72 10.22 1.05
C TYR A 58 -6.40 8.92 1.49
N CYS A 59 -5.78 7.79 1.09
CA CYS A 59 -6.18 6.49 1.61
C CYS A 59 -6.01 6.43 3.13
N THR A 60 -6.94 5.75 3.79
CA THR A 60 -6.97 5.58 5.24
C THR A 60 -7.05 4.11 5.60
N MET A 61 -6.55 3.75 6.78
CA MET A 61 -6.99 2.53 7.46
C MET A 61 -8.38 2.76 8.05
N ALA A 62 -9.27 1.78 7.90
CA ALA A 62 -10.60 1.79 8.49
C ALA A 62 -10.86 0.50 9.27
N HIS A 63 -11.50 0.62 10.44
CA HIS A 63 -11.93 -0.52 11.26
C HIS A 63 -13.44 -0.58 11.36
N TYR A 64 -13.94 -1.80 11.45
CA TYR A 64 -15.36 -2.10 11.57
C TYR A 64 -15.58 -3.15 12.66
N ALA A 65 -16.71 -3.04 13.36
CA ALA A 65 -17.09 -3.98 14.40
C ALA A 65 -17.62 -5.31 13.85
N SER A 66 -18.08 -5.31 12.59
CA SER A 66 -18.61 -6.46 11.84
C SER A 66 -18.33 -6.32 10.33
N HIS A 67 -18.55 -7.40 9.57
CA HIS A 67 -18.47 -7.32 8.10
C HIS A 67 -19.67 -6.55 7.52
N GLU A 68 -20.83 -6.67 8.18
CA GLU A 68 -22.07 -5.96 7.86
C GLU A 68 -21.87 -4.45 7.99
N ASP A 69 -21.23 -3.99 9.07
CA ASP A 69 -20.86 -2.58 9.24
C ASP A 69 -19.98 -2.08 8.11
N ARG A 70 -19.07 -2.91 7.60
CA ARG A 70 -18.26 -2.55 6.44
C ARG A 70 -19.11 -2.37 5.19
N GLN A 71 -20.06 -3.26 4.92
CA GLN A 71 -20.97 -3.13 3.77
C GLN A 71 -21.81 -1.85 3.88
N LEU A 72 -22.23 -1.49 5.10
CA LEU A 72 -22.96 -0.25 5.38
C LEU A 72 -22.05 0.98 5.52
N SER A 73 -20.74 0.83 5.35
CA SER A 73 -19.73 1.89 5.53
C SER A 73 -19.77 2.60 6.89
N ASN A 74 -20.16 1.85 7.93
CA ASN A 74 -20.26 2.27 9.33
C ASN A 74 -18.93 2.01 10.07
N ASP A 75 -17.90 2.79 9.74
CA ASP A 75 -16.58 2.66 10.36
C ASP A 75 -16.54 3.22 11.80
N VAL A 76 -15.90 2.49 12.72
CA VAL A 76 -15.65 2.95 14.10
C VAL A 76 -14.33 3.71 14.24
N TYR A 77 -13.45 3.56 13.25
CA TYR A 77 -12.15 4.20 13.20
C TYR A 77 -11.71 4.46 11.77
N ARG A 78 -11.09 5.63 11.54
CA ARG A 78 -10.52 5.99 10.24
C ARG A 78 -9.37 6.99 10.34
N ARG A 79 -8.16 6.56 9.98
CA ARG A 79 -6.96 7.41 9.97
C ARG A 79 -6.01 7.10 8.83
N GLY A 80 -5.29 8.13 8.38
CA GLY A 80 -4.32 8.03 7.29
C GLY A 80 -2.93 7.65 7.76
N SER A 81 -2.00 7.52 6.81
CA SER A 81 -0.59 7.22 7.07
C SER A 81 0.12 8.23 7.96
N GLU A 82 -0.38 9.45 8.06
CA GLU A 82 0.16 10.48 8.94
C GLU A 82 -0.20 10.26 10.42
N SER A 83 -1.24 9.46 10.71
CA SER A 83 -1.91 9.46 12.00
C SER A 83 -2.21 8.08 12.59
N ASP A 84 -2.47 7.07 11.75
CA ASP A 84 -2.60 5.70 12.20
C ASP A 84 -1.26 5.14 12.67
N GLU A 85 -1.26 4.51 13.85
CA GLU A 85 -0.06 4.05 14.52
C GLU A 85 0.65 2.93 13.74
N TRP A 86 -0.11 1.98 13.19
CA TRP A 86 0.47 0.86 12.46
C TRP A 86 0.97 1.27 11.07
N LEU A 87 0.21 2.07 10.32
CA LEU A 87 0.62 2.60 9.03
C LEU A 87 1.89 3.44 9.16
N ARG A 88 2.02 4.27 10.21
CA ARG A 88 3.25 5.04 10.46
C ARG A 88 4.46 4.13 10.68
N LEU A 89 4.30 3.06 11.48
CA LEU A 89 5.34 2.08 11.71
C LEU A 89 5.70 1.32 10.41
N PHE A 90 4.70 0.85 9.68
CA PHE A 90 4.88 0.13 8.42
C PHE A 90 5.57 0.98 7.36
N LEU A 91 5.06 2.18 7.08
CA LEU A 91 5.57 3.03 6.01
C LEU A 91 6.96 3.59 6.31
N SER A 92 7.35 3.66 7.59
CA SER A 92 8.73 3.96 7.98
C SER A 92 9.70 2.78 7.78
N GLY A 93 9.21 1.58 7.43
CA GLY A 93 10.00 0.37 7.26
C GLY A 93 10.45 -0.29 8.57
N LYS A 94 10.09 0.26 9.73
CA LYS A 94 10.56 -0.22 11.05
C LYS A 94 10.11 -1.62 11.39
N ILE A 95 8.96 -2.03 10.86
CA ILE A 95 8.30 -3.30 11.22
C ILE A 95 8.33 -4.32 10.09
N SER A 96 9.08 -4.07 9.01
CA SER A 96 9.21 -4.99 7.89
C SER A 96 9.99 -6.26 8.28
N ARG A 97 9.63 -7.39 7.68
CA ARG A 97 10.32 -8.68 7.88
C ARG A 97 11.75 -8.62 7.35
N ARG A 98 12.66 -9.37 7.98
CA ARG A 98 14.08 -9.44 7.55
C ARG A 98 14.22 -9.95 6.12
N SER A 99 13.38 -10.90 5.69
CA SER A 99 13.37 -11.38 4.30
C SER A 99 13.11 -10.28 3.26
N CYS A 100 12.43 -9.19 3.63
CA CYS A 100 12.22 -8.04 2.74
C CYS A 100 13.49 -7.21 2.54
N MET A 101 14.48 -7.31 3.42
CA MET A 101 15.75 -6.56 3.35
C MET A 101 16.75 -7.23 2.39
N SER A 102 16.50 -8.48 2.00
CA SER A 102 17.31 -9.26 1.07
C SER A 102 16.43 -9.91 -0.01
N CYS A 103 15.33 -9.25 -0.38
CA CYS A 103 14.34 -9.82 -1.30
C CYS A 103 14.88 -9.86 -2.73
N SER A 104 15.11 -11.06 -3.27
CA SER A 104 15.57 -11.25 -4.65
C SER A 104 14.55 -10.85 -5.72
N TYR A 105 13.29 -10.65 -5.32
CA TYR A 105 12.21 -10.26 -6.23
C TYR A 105 11.97 -8.75 -6.26
N GLN A 106 12.66 -7.95 -5.44
CA GLN A 106 12.52 -6.49 -5.50
C GLN A 106 13.45 -5.88 -6.56
N THR A 107 13.23 -6.31 -7.80
CA THR A 107 14.01 -5.95 -8.98
C THR A 107 13.15 -5.19 -9.99
N GLN A 108 13.81 -4.53 -10.94
CA GLN A 108 13.14 -3.86 -12.06
C GLN A 108 12.42 -4.87 -12.94
N GLU A 109 13.16 -5.86 -13.44
CA GLU A 109 12.62 -6.98 -14.20
C GLU A 109 12.05 -8.04 -13.25
N ARG A 110 10.90 -8.60 -13.59
CA ARG A 110 10.23 -9.65 -12.82
C ARG A 110 10.13 -10.92 -13.65
N VAL A 111 9.93 -12.03 -12.95
CA VAL A 111 9.91 -13.37 -13.56
C VAL A 111 8.54 -13.77 -14.09
N GLY A 112 7.46 -13.09 -13.69
CA GLY A 112 6.10 -13.36 -14.17
C GLY A 112 5.85 -12.75 -15.54
N ASP A 113 4.74 -13.13 -16.17
CA ASP A 113 4.27 -12.55 -17.43
C ASP A 113 3.84 -11.08 -17.25
N PHE A 114 3.27 -10.78 -16.08
CA PHE A 114 2.81 -9.44 -15.71
C PHE A 114 3.28 -9.02 -14.33
N THR A 115 3.52 -7.71 -14.17
CA THR A 115 3.58 -7.08 -12.84
C THR A 115 2.53 -5.98 -12.75
N LEU A 116 1.70 -6.04 -11.71
CA LEU A 116 0.68 -5.02 -11.42
C LEU A 116 1.11 -4.12 -10.27
N GLY A 117 0.85 -2.82 -10.38
CA GLY A 117 1.13 -1.87 -9.30
C GLY A 117 0.22 -0.65 -9.30
N ASP A 118 0.20 0.06 -8.18
CA ASP A 118 -0.45 1.36 -8.10
C ASP A 118 0.36 2.40 -8.89
N ILE A 119 -0.30 3.18 -9.76
CA ILE A 119 0.26 4.44 -10.29
C ILE A 119 -0.45 5.63 -9.66
N TRP A 120 0.34 6.53 -9.08
CA TRP A 120 -0.18 7.68 -8.35
C TRP A 120 -0.53 8.86 -9.24
N GLU A 121 0.27 9.06 -10.28
CA GLU A 121 0.21 10.20 -11.17
C GLU A 121 0.30 9.66 -12.58
N THR A 122 -0.87 9.47 -13.21
CA THR A 122 -0.96 8.96 -14.57
C THR A 122 -0.55 10.01 -15.58
N GLY A 123 -0.81 11.31 -15.35
CA GLY A 123 -0.73 12.34 -16.39
C GLY A 123 -1.82 12.23 -17.44
N HIS A 124 -2.75 11.30 -17.24
CA HIS A 124 -3.87 10.97 -18.10
C HIS A 124 -5.14 11.15 -17.28
N THR A 125 -5.76 12.31 -17.43
CA THR A 125 -6.95 12.71 -16.66
C THR A 125 -8.12 11.77 -16.94
N GLU A 126 -8.15 11.17 -18.13
CA GLU A 126 -9.12 10.17 -18.51
C GLU A 126 -9.05 8.94 -17.59
N LEU A 127 -7.85 8.51 -17.15
CA LEU A 127 -7.68 7.37 -16.24
C LEU A 127 -7.73 7.71 -14.75
N ASP A 128 -7.83 9.00 -14.37
CA ASP A 128 -7.83 9.43 -12.97
C ASP A 128 -9.24 9.61 -12.40
N ASP A 129 -9.84 8.51 -11.94
CA ASP A 129 -11.15 8.47 -11.29
C ASP A 129 -11.10 8.75 -9.77
N ASN A 130 -9.95 9.19 -9.24
CA ASN A 130 -9.67 9.32 -7.80
C ASN A 130 -9.79 8.00 -6.98
N LYS A 131 -9.96 6.86 -7.63
CA LYS A 131 -9.86 5.53 -7.03
C LYS A 131 -8.53 4.87 -7.40
N GLY A 132 -7.78 5.47 -8.32
CA GLY A 132 -6.42 5.10 -8.69
C GLY A 132 -6.40 4.16 -9.88
N SER A 133 -5.34 4.26 -10.68
CA SER A 133 -5.14 3.42 -11.86
C SER A 133 -4.10 2.35 -11.58
N THR A 134 -4.15 1.26 -12.35
CA THR A 134 -3.17 0.17 -12.25
C THR A 134 -2.12 0.35 -13.34
N LEU A 135 -0.85 0.36 -12.94
CA LEU A 135 0.29 0.19 -13.82
C LEU A 135 0.45 -1.30 -14.13
N VAL A 136 0.48 -1.63 -15.41
CA VAL A 136 0.67 -3.01 -15.89
C VAL A 136 1.97 -3.07 -16.66
N HIS A 137 2.94 -3.81 -16.15
CA HIS A 137 4.11 -4.20 -16.93
C HIS A 137 3.89 -5.58 -17.52
N VAL A 138 4.28 -5.72 -18.78
CA VAL A 138 4.25 -6.97 -19.53
C VAL A 138 5.69 -7.36 -19.82
N TRP A 139 6.09 -8.55 -19.40
CA TRP A 139 7.49 -8.99 -19.48
C TRP A 139 7.76 -10.02 -20.56
N THR A 140 6.73 -10.77 -20.97
CA THR A 140 6.84 -11.89 -21.90
C THR A 140 5.93 -11.68 -23.11
N GLU A 141 6.28 -12.30 -24.23
CA GLU A 141 5.41 -12.34 -25.41
C GLU A 141 4.08 -13.04 -25.11
N LYS A 142 4.08 -14.08 -24.27
CA LYS A 142 2.87 -14.74 -23.78
C LYS A 142 1.94 -13.74 -23.07
N GLY A 143 2.48 -12.94 -22.15
CA GLY A 143 1.74 -11.87 -21.50
C GLY A 143 1.22 -10.83 -22.49
N LYS A 144 2.02 -10.45 -23.48
CA LYS A 144 1.60 -9.49 -24.51
C LYS A 144 0.43 -10.01 -25.34
N THR A 145 0.52 -11.24 -25.85
CA THR A 145 -0.57 -11.90 -26.58
C THR A 145 -1.84 -11.98 -25.74
N PHE A 146 -1.72 -12.33 -24.45
CA PHE A 146 -2.86 -12.34 -23.53
C PHE A 146 -3.48 -10.95 -23.36
N LEU A 147 -2.66 -9.91 -23.13
CA LEU A 147 -3.13 -8.54 -22.98
C LEU A 147 -3.88 -8.04 -24.23
N ASP A 148 -3.32 -8.30 -25.41
CA ASP A 148 -3.94 -7.90 -26.67
C ASP A 148 -5.31 -8.56 -26.86
N SER A 149 -5.47 -9.82 -26.43
CA SER A 149 -6.75 -10.54 -26.50
C SER A 149 -7.85 -9.94 -25.61
N ILE A 150 -7.48 -9.31 -24.49
CA ILE A 150 -8.43 -8.69 -23.54
C ILE A 150 -8.56 -7.19 -23.70
N LYS A 151 -7.68 -6.55 -24.48
CA LYS A 151 -7.62 -5.09 -24.70
C LYS A 151 -8.99 -4.47 -25.06
N PRO A 152 -9.86 -5.10 -25.87
CA PRO A 152 -11.19 -4.56 -26.16
C PRO A 152 -12.12 -4.48 -24.95
N ASN A 153 -11.87 -5.27 -23.90
CA ASN A 153 -12.70 -5.39 -22.70
C ASN A 153 -12.20 -4.56 -21.52
N ILE A 154 -11.07 -3.85 -21.69
CA ILE A 154 -10.44 -3.07 -20.62
C ILE A 154 -10.14 -1.65 -21.10
N ARG A 155 -10.09 -0.73 -20.14
CA ARG A 155 -9.60 0.62 -20.39
C ARG A 155 -8.11 0.67 -20.09
N SER A 156 -7.30 0.76 -21.15
CA SER A 156 -5.84 0.82 -21.04
C SER A 156 -5.25 1.84 -21.99
N ILE A 157 -4.13 2.44 -21.60
CA ILE A 157 -3.30 3.27 -22.45
C ILE A 157 -1.86 2.78 -22.33
N GLU A 158 -1.07 3.00 -23.38
CA GLU A 158 0.37 2.80 -23.29
C GLU A 158 0.99 3.88 -22.40
N TYR A 159 1.97 3.47 -21.58
CA TYR A 159 2.59 4.36 -20.60
C TYR A 159 4.12 4.24 -20.64
N PRO A 160 4.87 5.36 -20.75
CA PRO A 160 6.33 5.31 -20.82
C PRO A 160 6.95 4.67 -19.57
N ILE A 161 7.84 3.70 -19.75
CA ILE A 161 8.48 2.98 -18.65
C ILE A 161 9.34 3.91 -17.77
N GLU A 162 9.91 4.95 -18.36
CA GLU A 162 10.74 5.98 -17.70
C GLU A 162 9.90 6.85 -16.76
N LYS A 163 8.62 7.02 -17.10
CA LYS A 163 7.64 7.75 -16.27
C LYS A 163 6.95 6.83 -15.27
N SER A 164 7.16 5.51 -15.34
CA SER A 164 6.58 4.52 -14.44
C SER A 164 7.15 4.65 -13.01
N ARG A 165 6.71 5.69 -12.31
CA ARG A 165 6.95 5.90 -10.87
C ARG A 165 5.96 5.04 -10.07
N GLY A 166 5.97 3.74 -10.36
CA GLY A 166 5.33 2.70 -9.56
C GLY A 166 6.34 2.19 -8.52
N ALA A 167 5.96 2.28 -7.25
CA ALA A 167 6.78 2.03 -6.06
C ALA A 167 7.99 1.07 -6.23
N GLU A 168 9.19 1.62 -6.07
CA GLU A 168 10.32 0.95 -5.40
C GLU A 168 10.81 -0.37 -6.03
N ARG A 169 11.03 -0.37 -7.35
CA ARG A 169 11.67 -1.49 -8.07
C ARG A 169 13.14 -1.76 -7.72
N THR A 170 13.80 -0.83 -7.04
CA THR A 170 15.22 -0.91 -6.67
C THR A 170 15.49 -0.56 -5.21
N ASN A 171 14.45 -0.23 -4.43
CA ASN A 171 14.64 0.31 -3.09
C ASN A 171 14.73 -0.81 -2.06
N THR A 172 15.91 -1.41 -1.93
CA THR A 172 16.17 -2.39 -0.88
C THR A 172 15.93 -1.74 0.48
N LEU A 173 15.00 -2.30 1.26
CA LEU A 173 14.79 -1.83 2.62
C LEU A 173 16.05 -2.02 3.45
N LYS A 174 16.56 -0.92 4.00
CA LYS A 174 17.69 -0.96 4.92
C LYS A 174 17.23 -1.44 6.30
N VAL A 175 18.10 -2.19 6.97
CA VAL A 175 17.93 -2.52 8.39
C VAL A 175 17.91 -1.22 9.18
N GLN A 176 16.86 -1.02 9.97
CA GLN A 176 16.71 0.18 10.79
C GLN A 176 17.58 0.07 12.06
N PRO A 177 18.24 1.16 12.50
CA PRO A 177 18.88 1.21 13.81
C PRO A 177 17.83 0.91 14.91
N ASN A 178 18.16 -0.01 15.83
CA ASN A 178 17.29 -0.47 16.93
C ASN A 178 16.13 -1.41 16.55
N ARG A 179 16.20 -2.07 15.38
CA ARG A 179 15.19 -3.06 15.00
C ARG A 179 15.05 -4.18 16.03
N GLU A 180 16.15 -4.73 16.51
CA GLU A 180 16.19 -5.81 17.49
C GLU A 180 15.46 -5.39 18.77
N LYS A 181 15.78 -4.20 19.27
CA LYS A 181 15.13 -3.65 20.45
C LYS A 181 13.63 -3.43 20.25
N LEU A 182 13.20 -2.93 19.09
CA LEU A 182 11.78 -2.76 18.76
C LEU A 182 11.02 -4.10 18.85
N PHE A 183 11.61 -5.19 18.35
CA PHE A 183 10.95 -6.48 18.36
C PHE A 183 11.03 -7.19 19.72
N GLU A 184 12.10 -6.99 20.47
CA GLU A 184 12.18 -7.38 21.88
C GLU A 184 11.06 -6.70 22.70
N ASP A 185 10.94 -5.38 22.55
CA ASP A 185 9.91 -4.59 23.22
C ASP A 185 8.50 -4.98 22.76
N ALA A 186 8.31 -5.31 21.47
CA ALA A 186 7.05 -5.83 20.98
C ALA A 186 6.67 -7.18 21.62
N ASN A 187 7.64 -7.99 22.06
CA ASN A 187 7.35 -9.24 22.78
C ASN A 187 7.07 -8.99 24.27
N ASN A 188 7.80 -8.07 24.88
CA ASN A 188 7.85 -7.96 26.34
C ASN A 188 6.98 -6.84 26.92
N MET A 189 6.68 -5.79 26.14
CA MET A 189 5.84 -4.68 26.60
C MET A 189 4.35 -4.98 26.36
N VAL A 190 3.51 -4.42 27.24
CA VAL A 190 2.07 -4.33 26.98
C VAL A 190 1.81 -3.45 25.74
N ALA A 191 0.77 -3.78 24.98
CA ALA A 191 0.46 -3.17 23.69
C ALA A 191 0.41 -1.63 23.74
N GLU A 192 -0.24 -1.05 24.77
CA GLU A 192 -0.35 0.40 24.92
C GLU A 192 1.02 1.07 25.11
N ALA A 193 1.87 0.53 25.99
CA ALA A 193 3.20 1.06 26.23
C ALA A 193 4.09 0.95 24.98
N PHE A 194 3.97 -0.16 24.22
CA PHE A 194 4.67 -0.34 22.95
C PHE A 194 4.26 0.73 21.92
N ILE A 195 2.96 0.93 21.71
CA ILE A 195 2.45 1.92 20.75
C ILE A 195 2.82 3.34 21.17
N ALA A 196 2.72 3.67 22.46
CA ALA A 196 3.12 4.96 22.99
C ALA A 196 4.62 5.26 22.74
N LYS A 197 5.48 4.24 22.88
CA LYS A 197 6.92 4.37 22.68
C LYS A 197 7.30 4.53 21.20
N TYR A 198 6.74 3.71 20.31
CA TYR A 198 7.22 3.61 18.92
C TYR A 198 6.38 4.40 17.90
N ALA A 199 5.12 4.69 18.21
CA ALA A 199 4.20 5.41 17.34
C ALA A 199 3.37 6.47 18.10
N PRO A 200 4.01 7.35 18.89
CA PRO A 200 3.29 8.29 19.76
C PRO A 200 2.35 9.19 18.96
N TYR A 201 1.18 9.45 19.52
CA TYR A 201 0.14 10.30 18.93
C TYR A 201 0.27 11.75 19.44
N THR A 202 1.30 12.44 18.94
CA THR A 202 1.71 13.79 19.38
C THR A 202 0.81 14.91 18.83
N ALA A 203 0.97 16.13 19.35
CA ALA A 203 0.27 17.32 18.83
C ALA A 203 0.50 17.53 17.32
N LYS A 204 1.74 17.30 16.84
CA LYS A 204 2.08 17.36 15.41
C LYS A 204 1.27 16.35 14.59
N VAL A 205 1.06 15.15 15.11
CA VAL A 205 0.26 14.11 14.45
C VAL A 205 -1.21 14.52 14.39
N ARG A 206 -1.75 15.04 15.51
CA ARG A 206 -3.13 15.57 15.58
C ARG A 206 -3.36 16.68 14.56
N MET A 207 -2.44 17.65 14.48
CA MET A 207 -2.51 18.74 13.50
C MET A 207 -2.50 18.23 12.06
N LYS A 208 -1.62 17.26 11.74
CA LYS A 208 -1.57 16.65 10.40
C LYS A 208 -2.86 15.92 10.05
N GLN A 209 -3.40 15.13 10.97
CA GLN A 209 -4.68 14.45 10.76
C GLN A 209 -5.81 15.44 10.52
N PHE A 210 -5.90 16.47 11.37
CA PHE A 210 -6.93 17.50 11.24
C PHE A 210 -6.80 18.23 9.90
N GLY A 211 -5.60 18.65 9.52
CA GLY A 211 -5.35 19.29 8.23
C GLY A 211 -5.75 18.40 7.04
N ARG A 212 -5.42 17.10 7.08
CA ARG A 212 -5.85 16.14 6.05
C ARG A 212 -7.37 15.99 5.99
N TYR A 213 -8.03 15.92 7.14
CA TYR A 213 -9.49 15.86 7.22
C TYR A 213 -10.15 17.13 6.67
N VAL A 214 -9.65 18.32 7.01
CA VAL A 214 -10.14 19.61 6.50
C VAL A 214 -9.96 19.70 4.99
N MET A 215 -8.78 19.34 4.45
CA MET A 215 -8.55 19.31 3.00
C MET A 215 -9.48 18.34 2.27
N TRP A 216 -9.83 17.23 2.90
CA TRP A 216 -10.82 16.31 2.35
C TRP A 216 -12.23 16.91 2.38
N LYS A 217 -12.67 17.41 3.55
CA LYS A 217 -14.01 18.01 3.74
C LYS A 217 -14.28 19.22 2.84
N LEU A 218 -13.28 20.06 2.62
CA LEU A 218 -13.36 21.24 1.76
C LEU A 218 -13.06 20.94 0.29
N HIS A 219 -12.92 19.66 -0.10
CA HIS A 219 -12.58 19.23 -1.46
C HIS A 219 -11.27 19.81 -2.04
N LEU A 220 -10.39 20.36 -1.19
CA LEU A 220 -9.12 20.97 -1.61
C LEU A 220 -8.14 19.95 -2.20
N HIS A 221 -8.30 18.67 -1.87
CA HIS A 221 -7.51 17.58 -2.44
C HIS A 221 -7.63 17.49 -3.97
N ASN A 222 -8.77 17.87 -4.55
CA ASN A 222 -8.95 17.91 -6.01
C ASN A 222 -8.07 18.98 -6.65
N MET A 223 -7.96 20.16 -6.03
CA MET A 223 -7.07 21.21 -6.50
C MET A 223 -5.60 20.79 -6.38
N VAL A 224 -5.22 20.20 -5.24
CA VAL A 224 -3.85 19.69 -5.05
C VAL A 224 -3.50 18.63 -6.11
N ARG A 225 -4.45 17.73 -6.43
CA ARG A 225 -4.29 16.71 -7.47
C ARG A 225 -4.10 17.35 -8.84
N HIS A 226 -4.93 18.32 -9.19
CA HIS A 226 -4.82 19.03 -10.47
C HIS A 226 -3.48 19.78 -10.61
N VAL A 227 -3.08 20.51 -9.57
CA VAL A 227 -1.79 21.22 -9.54
C VAL A 227 -0.61 20.24 -9.63
N LYS A 228 -0.66 19.11 -8.93
CA LYS A 228 0.40 18.09 -9.01
C LYS A 228 0.52 17.50 -10.42
N HIS A 229 -0.60 17.16 -11.06
CA HIS A 229 -0.60 16.67 -12.45
C HIS A 229 0.09 17.66 -13.39
N LEU A 230 -0.22 18.96 -13.26
CA LEU A 230 0.37 20.01 -14.09
C LEU A 230 1.88 20.21 -13.86
N LEU A 231 2.37 19.99 -12.63
CA LEU A 231 3.78 20.23 -12.28
C LEU A 231 4.68 19.04 -12.59
N ILE A 232 4.17 17.80 -12.52
CA ILE A 232 4.99 16.58 -12.60
C ILE A 232 5.07 16.03 -14.02
N HIS A 233 4.09 16.36 -14.88
CA HIS A 233 4.06 15.93 -16.28
C HIS A 233 4.48 17.03 -17.28
N ARG A 234 5.04 18.14 -16.81
CA ARG A 234 5.88 19.06 -17.61
C ARG A 234 7.26 18.45 -17.81
#